data_AF-A0A958M3L6-F1
#
_entry.id   AF-A0A958M3L6-F1
#
_cell.length_a   1.000
_cell.length_b   1.000
_cell.length_c   1.000
_cell.angle_alpha   90.00
_cell.angle_beta   90.00
_cell.angle_gamma   90.00
#
_symmetry.space_group_name_H-M   'P 1'
#
loop_
_entity.id
_entity.type
_entity.pdbx_description
1 polymer ?
#
loop_
_entity_poly.entity_id
_entity_poly.type
_entity_poly.pdbx_seq_one_letter_code
_entity_poly.pdbx_strand_id
1 'polypeptide(L)'
;MKHPTSIFFFFFLITNILTIQTYKITGKVVDEQNQIIPFANILLLQASDTTFVKGTSADDNGFFELTEVEPNLYLLQASYVGRGSEPR
;
A
#
# COMPACT_ATOMS: atom_id res chain seq x y z
N MET A 1 -22.80 -40.38 21.28
CA MET A 1 -22.41 -39.56 20.10
C MET A 1 -23.36 -38.38 19.94
N LYS A 2 -23.08 -37.20 20.55
CA LYS A 2 -23.94 -35.99 20.44
C LYS A 2 -23.15 -34.67 20.35
N HIS A 3 -21.90 -34.68 19.88
CA HIS A 3 -21.07 -33.47 19.75
C HIS A 3 -20.83 -32.92 18.31
N PRO A 4 -21.49 -33.37 17.23
CA PRO A 4 -21.15 -32.89 15.88
C PRO A 4 -21.50 -31.41 15.68
N THR A 5 -22.54 -30.91 16.36
CA THR A 5 -22.97 -29.51 16.29
C THR A 5 -21.99 -28.56 16.95
N SER A 6 -21.38 -28.96 18.07
CA SER A 6 -20.38 -28.15 18.77
C SER A 6 -19.06 -28.08 18.00
N ILE A 7 -18.70 -29.14 17.27
CA ILE A 7 -17.52 -29.18 16.38
C ILE A 7 -17.76 -28.28 15.15
N PHE A 8 -18.96 -28.31 14.58
CA PHE A 8 -19.31 -27.44 13.45
C PHE A 8 -19.34 -25.96 13.84
N PHE A 9 -19.84 -25.63 15.02
CA PHE A 9 -19.81 -24.28 15.58
C PHE A 9 -18.37 -23.80 15.83
N PHE A 10 -17.50 -24.68 16.33
CA PHE A 10 -16.08 -24.38 16.50
C PHE A 10 -15.38 -24.14 15.16
N PHE A 11 -15.69 -24.92 14.13
CA PHE A 11 -15.16 -24.71 12.77
C PHE A 11 -15.62 -23.37 12.16
N PHE A 12 -16.88 -22.96 12.40
CA PHE A 12 -17.42 -21.66 11.98
C PHE A 12 -16.77 -20.46 12.71
N LEU A 13 -16.29 -20.63 13.94
CA LEU A 13 -15.57 -19.59 14.66
C LEU A 13 -14.17 -19.33 14.08
N ILE A 14 -13.50 -20.37 13.57
CA ILE A 14 -12.12 -20.29 13.05
C ILE A 14 -12.06 -19.58 11.68
N THR A 15 -13.12 -19.65 10.87
CA THR A 15 -13.13 -19.03 9.53
C THR A 15 -13.16 -17.50 9.55
N ASN A 16 -13.53 -16.87 10.68
CA ASN A 16 -13.59 -15.41 10.79
C ASN A 16 -12.21 -14.75 11.03
N ILE A 17 -11.16 -15.54 11.28
CA ILE A 17 -9.82 -15.02 11.62
C ILE A 17 -8.95 -14.86 10.36
N LEU A 18 -9.43 -15.26 9.17
CA LEU A 18 -8.58 -15.48 8.00
C LEU A 18 -8.50 -14.33 6.98
N THR A 19 -9.07 -13.15 7.23
CA THR A 19 -9.12 -12.11 6.18
C THR A 19 -8.87 -10.69 6.69
N ILE A 20 -7.61 -10.38 7.01
CA ILE A 20 -7.07 -9.02 6.87
C ILE A 20 -5.85 -9.15 5.96
N GLN A 21 -6.08 -9.05 4.65
CA GLN A 21 -5.01 -9.07 3.66
C GLN A 21 -4.68 -7.63 3.32
N THR A 22 -3.54 -7.18 3.83
CA THR A 22 -2.93 -5.93 3.37
C THR A 22 -1.93 -6.21 2.26
N TYR A 23 -1.63 -5.18 1.50
CA TYR A 23 -0.73 -5.22 0.35
C TYR A 23 0.53 -4.42 0.62
N LYS A 24 1.53 -4.70 -0.21
CA LYS A 24 2.80 -4.00 -0.24
C LYS A 24 3.00 -3.41 -1.62
N ILE A 25 3.26 -2.10 -1.68
CA ILE A 25 3.57 -1.38 -2.91
C ILE A 25 5.05 -1.02 -2.85
N THR A 26 5.81 -1.45 -3.86
CA THR A 26 7.23 -1.14 -4.00
C THR A 26 7.50 -0.59 -5.39
N GLY A 27 8.48 0.29 -5.51
CA GLY A 27 8.87 0.84 -6.80
C GLY A 27 10.20 1.58 -6.74
N LYS A 28 10.58 2.18 -7.86
CA LYS A 28 11.78 3.01 -8.01
C LYS A 28 11.40 4.34 -8.63
N VAL A 29 11.86 5.44 -8.05
CA VAL A 29 11.62 6.79 -8.57
C VAL A 29 12.77 7.19 -9.49
N VAL A 30 12.41 7.52 -10.73
CA VAL A 30 13.33 8.01 -11.76
C VAL A 30 12.72 9.22 -12.48
N ASP A 31 13.57 10.05 -13.09
CA ASP A 31 13.13 11.12 -13.99
C ASP A 31 12.92 10.62 -15.43
N GLU A 32 12.55 11.55 -16.33
CA GLU A 32 12.33 11.28 -17.75
C GLU A 32 13.59 10.76 -18.48
N GLN A 33 14.77 10.99 -17.92
CA GLN A 33 16.06 10.52 -18.42
C GLN A 33 16.51 9.22 -17.72
N ASN A 34 15.62 8.56 -16.98
CA ASN A 34 15.87 7.38 -16.15
C ASN A 34 16.95 7.59 -15.07
N GLN A 35 17.23 8.84 -14.68
CA GLN A 35 18.11 9.12 -13.55
C GLN A 35 17.36 8.89 -12.26
N ILE A 36 18.02 8.24 -11.30
CA ILE A 36 17.42 7.96 -10.01
C ILE A 36 17.16 9.25 -9.22
N ILE A 37 16.03 9.30 -8.53
CA ILE A 37 15.69 10.41 -7.66
C ILE A 37 15.73 9.90 -6.21
N PRO A 38 16.88 10.04 -5.53
CA PRO A 38 17.00 9.59 -4.15
C PRO A 38 16.14 10.45 -3.22
N PHE A 39 15.65 9.85 -2.14
CA PHE A 39 14.88 10.56 -1.10
C PHE A 39 13.62 11.27 -1.61
N ALA A 40 13.10 10.88 -2.78
CA ALA A 40 11.80 11.35 -3.24
C ALA A 40 10.73 11.04 -2.19
N ASN A 41 9.76 11.92 -2.03
CA ASN A 41 8.59 11.68 -1.20
C ASN A 41 7.53 10.96 -2.03
N ILE A 42 7.02 9.84 -1.53
CA ILE A 42 5.97 9.06 -2.15
C ILE A 42 4.71 9.22 -1.31
N LEU A 43 3.63 9.66 -1.95
CA LEU A 43 2.31 9.78 -1.34
C LEU A 43 1.35 8.79 -2.00
N LEU A 44 0.64 8.05 -1.15
CA LEU A 44 -0.53 7.28 -1.52
C LEU A 44 -1.76 8.11 -1.15
N LEU A 45 -2.59 8.41 -2.15
CA LEU A 45 -3.76 9.27 -2.03
C LEU A 45 -5.02 8.49 -2.39
N GLN A 46 -6.14 8.84 -1.77
CA GLN A 46 -7.43 8.27 -2.12
C GLN A 46 -7.84 8.73 -3.53
N ALA A 47 -8.26 7.79 -4.38
CA ALA A 47 -8.58 8.14 -5.77
C ALA A 47 -9.86 8.99 -5.93
N SER A 48 -10.75 9.01 -4.93
CA SER A 48 -12.01 9.75 -4.99
C SER A 48 -11.85 11.25 -4.80
N ASP A 49 -10.90 11.68 -3.99
CA ASP A 49 -10.79 13.08 -3.52
C ASP A 49 -9.36 13.53 -3.25
N THR A 50 -8.37 12.74 -3.67
CA THR A 50 -6.92 12.97 -3.48
C THR A 50 -6.48 13.17 -2.02
N THR A 51 -7.31 12.75 -1.06
CA THR A 51 -6.94 12.83 0.36
C THR A 51 -5.75 11.93 0.67
N PHE A 52 -4.89 12.41 1.56
CA PHE A 52 -3.70 11.66 1.97
C PHE A 52 -4.08 10.40 2.75
N VAL A 53 -3.50 9.26 2.35
CA VAL A 53 -3.69 7.96 3.00
C VAL A 53 -2.43 7.52 3.71
N LYS A 54 -1.31 7.46 2.98
CA LYS A 54 -0.02 6.98 3.50
C LYS A 54 1.13 7.65 2.75
N GLY A 55 2.30 7.70 3.36
CA GLY A 55 3.50 8.23 2.71
C GLY A 55 4.75 7.49 3.14
N THR A 56 5.76 7.52 2.27
CA THR A 56 7.10 7.01 2.53
C THR A 56 8.11 7.87 1.77
N SER A 57 9.39 7.61 1.96
CA SER A 57 10.46 8.22 1.17
C SER A 57 11.26 7.14 0.46
N ALA A 58 11.78 7.47 -0.72
CA ALA A 58 12.73 6.62 -1.41
C ALA A 58 14.07 6.59 -0.67
N ASP A 59 14.83 5.51 -0.83
CA ASP A 59 16.21 5.41 -0.38
C ASP A 59 17.18 6.18 -1.30
N ASP A 60 18.48 6.05 -1.03
CA ASP A 60 19.58 6.60 -1.81
C ASP A 60 19.71 6.01 -3.23
N ASN A 61 19.08 4.87 -3.47
CA ASN A 61 18.99 4.22 -4.78
C ASN A 61 17.66 4.51 -5.50
N GLY A 62 16.78 5.32 -4.88
CA GLY A 62 15.47 5.70 -5.41
C GLY A 62 14.37 4.67 -5.17
N PHE A 63 14.60 3.59 -4.42
CA PHE A 63 13.59 2.57 -4.12
C PHE A 63 12.72 2.97 -2.94
N PHE A 64 11.42 2.65 -2.99
CA PHE A 64 10.49 2.91 -1.91
C PHE A 64 9.62 1.68 -1.61
N GLU A 65 9.09 1.65 -0.39
CA GLU A 65 8.15 0.63 0.08
C GLU A 65 7.03 1.25 0.92
N LEU A 66 5.78 0.90 0.59
CA LEU A 66 4.58 1.13 1.37
C LEU A 66 4.02 -0.24 1.78
N THR A 67 4.08 -0.57 3.06
CA THR A 67 3.50 -1.80 3.63
C THR A 67 2.09 -1.54 4.13
N GLU A 68 1.37 -2.61 4.48
CA GLU A 68 0.07 -2.51 5.16
C GLU A 68 -0.92 -1.58 4.45
N VAL A 69 -1.05 -1.76 3.13
CA VAL A 69 -1.99 -1.01 2.29
C VAL A 69 -3.28 -1.82 2.17
N GLU A 70 -4.41 -1.26 2.59
CA GLU A 70 -5.71 -1.91 2.43
C GLU A 70 -6.11 -2.00 0.94
N PRO A 71 -6.87 -3.02 0.52
CA PRO A 71 -7.36 -3.09 -0.86
C PRO A 71 -8.33 -1.94 -1.18
N ASN A 72 -7.92 -1.04 -2.08
CA ASN A 72 -8.76 0.03 -2.63
C ASN A 72 -8.16 0.58 -3.93
N LEU A 73 -8.86 1.51 -4.58
CA LEU A 73 -8.31 2.34 -5.64
C LEU A 73 -7.61 3.57 -5.04
N TYR A 74 -6.35 3.74 -5.39
CA TYR A 74 -5.49 4.83 -4.95
C TYR A 74 -4.84 5.54 -6.13
N LEU A 75 -4.33 6.74 -5.85
CA LEU A 75 -3.39 7.45 -6.70
C LEU A 75 -2.03 7.46 -6.00
N LEU A 76 -0.96 7.26 -6.77
CA LEU A 76 0.40 7.34 -6.31
C LEU A 76 1.05 8.60 -6.88
N GLN A 77 1.75 9.35 -6.03
CA GLN A 77 2.47 10.55 -6.43
C GLN A 77 3.90 10.51 -5.86
N ALA A 78 4.89 10.80 -6.69
CA ALA A 78 6.26 11.04 -6.27
C ALA A 78 6.58 12.54 -6.36
N SER A 79 7.35 13.06 -5.42
CA SER A 79 7.80 14.45 -5.45
C SER A 79 9.23 14.61 -4.92
N TYR A 80 9.94 15.59 -5.45
CA TYR A 80 11.28 15.97 -5.02
C TYR A 80 11.45 17.47 -5.24
N VAL A 81 12.20 18.15 -4.37
CA VAL A 81 12.60 19.57 -4.43
C VAL A 81 11.82 20.42 -5.46
N GLY A 82 10.64 20.89 -5.07
CA GLY A 82 9.83 21.82 -5.87
C GLY A 82 9.10 21.22 -7.08
N ARG A 83 9.15 19.90 -7.28
CA ARG A 83 8.51 19.18 -8.40
C ARG A 83 7.75 17.96 -7.89
N GLY A 84 6.59 17.69 -8.50
CA GLY A 84 5.78 16.50 -8.21
C GLY A 84 5.27 15.89 -9.50
N SER A 85 5.18 14.56 -9.56
CA SER A 85 4.50 13.86 -10.64
C SER A 85 3.00 14.13 -10.60
N GLU A 86 2.33 13.93 -11.72
CA GLU A 86 0.87 13.79 -11.69
C GLU A 86 0.50 12.55 -10.85
N PRO A 87 -0.51 12.64 -9.97
CA PRO A 87 -1.03 11.46 -9.27
C PRO A 87 -1.64 10.48 -10.29
N ARG A 88 -1.23 9.21 -10.25
CA ARG A 88 -1.73 8.16 -11.15
C ARG A 88 -2.00 6.84 -10.44
#